data_AF-A0A522Q9H0-F1
#
_entry.id   AF-A0A522Q9H0-F1
#
_cell.length_a   1.000
_cell.length_b   1.000
_cell.length_c   1.000
_cell.angle_alpha   90.00
_cell.angle_beta   90.00
_cell.angle_gamma   90.00
#
_symmetry.space_group_name_H-M   'P 1'
#
loop_
_entity.id
_entity.type
_entity.pdbx_description
1 polymer ?
#
loop_
_entity_poly.entity_id
_entity_poly.type
_entity_poly.pdbx_seq_one_letter_code
_entity_poly.pdbx_strand_id
1 'polypeptide(L)' 'VGPLTFAFTKACARCQIPNVDPETAVVGMEPTLTLARHRLFPQGMLFGVYAVMSGAARAQLRVGDVVEPAFDF' A
#
# COMPACT_ATOMS: atom_id res chain seq x y z
N VAL A 1 -11.19 9.19 3.90
CA VAL A 1 -11.53 8.70 2.55
C VAL A 1 -13.02 8.45 2.51
N GLY A 2 -13.77 9.30 1.82
CA GLY A 2 -15.21 9.38 2.03
C GLY A 2 -15.52 9.51 3.53
N PRO A 3 -16.48 8.75 4.08
CA PRO A 3 -16.82 8.82 5.51
C PRO A 3 -15.87 8.03 6.43
N LEU A 4 -14.85 7.35 5.89
CA LEU A 4 -13.96 6.46 6.65
C LEU A 4 -12.61 7.13 6.95
N THR A 5 -12.11 6.93 8.17
CA THR A 5 -10.77 7.38 8.59
C THR A 5 -9.81 6.19 8.64
N PHE A 6 -8.57 6.41 8.19
CA PHE A 6 -7.52 5.40 8.19
C PHE A 6 -6.27 5.93 8.86
N ALA A 7 -5.75 5.19 9.85
CA ALA A 7 -4.46 5.46 10.48
C ALA A 7 -3.37 4.64 9.78
N PHE A 8 -2.27 5.29 9.38
CA PHE A 8 -1.11 4.59 8.82
C PHE A 8 -0.31 3.92 9.93
N THR A 9 0.02 2.65 9.75
CA THR A 9 0.71 1.85 10.80
C THR A 9 2.18 1.62 10.48
N LYS A 10 2.51 1.26 9.22
CA LYS A 10 3.90 1.06 8.78
C LYS A 10 4.05 1.14 7.27
N ALA A 11 5.27 1.37 6.81
CA ALA A 11 5.64 1.19 5.40
C ALA A 11 5.62 -0.30 4.99
N CYS A 12 5.28 -0.57 3.73
CA CYS A 12 5.28 -1.93 3.20
C CYS A 12 6.61 -2.27 2.53
N ALA A 13 7.41 -3.11 3.20
CA ALA A 13 8.53 -3.80 2.57
C ALA A 13 7.97 -4.84 1.59
N ARG A 14 8.24 -4.65 0.30
CA ARG A 14 7.73 -5.52 -0.76
C ARG A 14 8.44 -6.86 -0.76
N CYS A 15 7.65 -7.93 -0.80
CA CYS A 15 8.09 -9.27 -1.14
C CYS A 15 8.08 -9.49 -2.66
N GLN A 16 8.37 -10.71 -3.11
CA GLN A 16 8.40 -11.10 -4.52
C GLN A 16 7.02 -11.29 -5.19
N ILE A 17 5.92 -11.31 -4.43
CA ILE A 17 4.56 -11.55 -4.97
C ILE A 17 4.16 -10.60 -6.11
N PRO A 18 4.50 -9.29 -6.09
CA PRO A 18 4.21 -8.40 -7.21
C PRO A 18 4.91 -8.78 -8.52
N ASN A 19 5.88 -9.69 -8.51
CA ASN A 19 6.53 -10.18 -9.73
C ASN A 19 5.73 -11.29 -10.43
N VAL A 20 4.65 -11.78 -9.83
CA VAL A 20 3.79 -12.78 -10.44
C VAL A 20 2.87 -12.09 -11.43
N ASP A 21 2.97 -12.47 -12.70
CA ASP A 21 2.03 -12.04 -13.73
C ASP A 21 0.64 -12.60 -13.40
N PRO A 22 -0.41 -11.76 -13.24
CA PRO A 22 -1.72 -12.20 -12.79
C PRO A 22 -2.52 -12.97 -13.85
N GLU A 23 -2.17 -12.86 -15.14
CA GLU A 23 -2.86 -13.57 -16.23
C GLU A 23 -2.27 -14.97 -16.45
N THR A 24 -0.96 -15.10 -16.30
CA THR A 24 -0.21 -16.32 -16.66
C THR A 24 0.36 -17.09 -15.46
N ALA A 25 0.35 -16.48 -14.27
CA ALA A 25 0.99 -16.97 -13.05
C ALA A 25 2.52 -17.19 -13.15
N VAL A 26 3.16 -16.66 -14.21
CA VAL A 26 4.61 -16.74 -14.37
C VAL A 26 5.29 -15.76 -13.41
N VAL A 27 6.33 -16.23 -12.72
CA VAL A 27 7.14 -15.40 -11.82
C VAL A 27 8.26 -14.72 -12.61
N GLY A 28 8.23 -13.40 -12.67
CA GLY A 28 9.29 -12.58 -13.27
C GLY A 28 10.29 -12.03 -12.25
N MET A 29 11.13 -11.10 -12.72
CA MET A 29 12.10 -10.36 -11.90
C MET A 29 11.63 -8.93 -11.57
N GLU A 30 10.74 -8.39 -12.38
CA GLU A 30 10.13 -7.07 -12.18
C GLU A 30 8.78 -7.22 -11.48
N PRO A 31 8.37 -6.26 -10.63
CA PRO A 31 9.00 -4.95 -10.39
C PRO A 31 10.12 -4.93 -9.33
N THR A 32 10.52 -6.07 -8.77
CA THR A 32 11.49 -6.12 -7.66
C THR A 32 12.83 -5.48 -8.00
N LEU A 33 13.39 -5.73 -9.19
CA LEU A 33 14.68 -5.13 -9.59
C LEU A 33 14.60 -3.60 -9.66
N THR A 34 13.52 -3.06 -10.23
CA THR A 34 13.29 -1.61 -10.25
C THR A 34 13.13 -1.04 -8.84
N LEU A 35 12.37 -1.71 -7.97
CA LEU A 35 12.20 -1.28 -6.58
C LEU A 35 13.52 -1.33 -5.79
N ALA A 36 14.37 -2.34 -6.01
CA ALA A 36 15.67 -2.43 -5.37
C ALA A 36 16.58 -1.24 -5.72
N ARG A 37 16.49 -0.73 -6.96
CA ARG A 37 17.30 0.43 -7.40
C ARG A 37 16.84 1.76 -6.82
N HIS A 38 15.53 1.93 -6.59
CA HIS A 38 14.97 3.25 -6.27
C HIS A 38 14.32 3.36 -4.88
N ARG A 39 14.03 2.23 -4.24
CA ARG A 39 13.22 2.15 -3.03
C ARG A 39 13.83 1.26 -1.96
N LEU A 40 15.14 1.00 -2.02
CA LEU A 40 15.84 0.22 -1.00
C LEU A 40 16.21 1.11 0.21
N PHE A 41 15.67 0.78 1.37
CA PHE A 41 15.95 1.41 2.66
C PHE A 41 16.49 0.37 3.64
N PRO A 42 17.00 0.77 4.83
CA PRO A 42 17.44 -0.18 5.85
C PRO A 42 16.37 -1.20 6.27
N GLN A 43 15.08 -0.84 6.13
CA GLN A 43 13.94 -1.72 6.45
C GLN A 43 13.50 -2.61 5.27
N GLY A 44 14.13 -2.50 4.10
CA GLY A 44 13.81 -3.24 2.88
C GLY A 44 13.36 -2.36 1.71
N MET A 45 12.83 -3.00 0.66
CA MET A 45 12.30 -2.31 -0.52
C MET A 45 10.91 -1.74 -0.22
N LEU A 46 10.81 -0.46 0.13
CA LEU A 46 9.57 0.13 0.61
C LEU A 46 8.70 0.67 -0.53
N PHE A 47 7.49 0.10 -0.70
CA PHE A 47 6.50 0.59 -1.65
C PHE A 47 5.07 0.35 -1.15
N GLY A 48 4.39 1.45 -0.77
CA GLY A 48 3.07 1.43 -0.16
C GLY A 48 3.11 1.50 1.38
N VAL A 49 1.93 1.58 1.98
CA VAL A 49 1.75 1.66 3.45
C VAL A 49 0.65 0.71 3.89
N TYR A 50 0.76 0.23 5.13
CA TYR A 50 -0.32 -0.41 5.84
C TYR A 50 -1.16 0.66 6.50
N ALA A 51 -2.48 0.55 6.35
CA ALA A 51 -3.43 1.44 6.98
C ALA A 51 -4.52 0.60 7.66
N VAL A 52 -4.96 1.05 8.83
CA VAL A 52 -6.08 0.44 9.57
C VAL A 52 -7.21 1.45 9.65
N MET A 53 -8.44 0.98 9.52
CA MET A 53 -9.60 1.83 9.74
C MET A 53 -9.64 2.23 11.22
N SER A 54 -9.73 3.54 11.50
CA SER A 54 -9.90 4.05 12.85
C SER A 54 -11.38 4.40 13.09
N GLY A 55 -11.87 4.10 14.29
CA GLY A 55 -13.26 4.33 14.68
C GLY A 55 -14.21 3.16 14.44
N ALA A 56 -15.44 3.29 14.92
CA ALA A 56 -16.45 2.22 14.95
C ALA A 56 -17.50 2.32 13.83
N ALA A 57 -17.31 3.22 12.85
CA ALA A 57 -18.29 3.44 11.81
C ALA A 57 -18.32 2.27 10.80
N ARG A 58 -19.49 1.65 10.62
CA ARG A 58 -19.76 0.82 9.44
C ARG A 58 -20.09 1.75 8.28
N ALA A 59 -19.23 1.77 7.26
CA ALA A 59 -19.51 2.45 6.00
C ALA A 59 -18.94 1.67 4.82
N GLN A 60 -19.34 2.07 3.61
CA GLN A 60 -18.84 1.52 2.35
C GLN A 60 -17.86 2.50 1.72
N LEU A 61 -16.75 1.97 1.22
CA LEU A 61 -15.82 2.71 0.38
C LEU A 61 -16.20 2.49 -1.10
N ARG A 62 -16.19 3.55 -1.89
CA ARG A 62 -16.52 3.53 -3.32
C ARG A 62 -15.44 4.24 -4.15
N VAL A 63 -15.31 3.82 -5.40
CA VAL A 63 -14.49 4.54 -6.38
C VAL A 63 -15.06 5.95 -6.54
N GLY A 64 -14.19 6.96 -6.45
CA GLY A 64 -14.56 8.37 -6.49
C GLY A 64 -14.70 9.02 -5.11
N ASP A 65 -14.64 8.25 -4.02
CA ASP A 65 -14.61 8.84 -2.67
C ASP A 65 -13.39 9.75 -2.49
N VAL A 66 -13.62 10.94 -1.94
CA VAL A 66 -12.58 11.95 -1.74
C VAL A 66 -11.56 11.47 -0.69
N VAL A 67 -10.28 11.65 -1.00
CA VAL A 67 -9.16 11.36 -0.09
C VAL A 67 -8.63 12.69 0.43
N GLU A 68 -8.76 12.90 1.74
CA GLU A 68 -8.23 14.08 2.42
C GLU A 68 -7.20 13.64 3.46
N PRO A 69 -6.06 14.33 3.58
CA PRO A 69 -5.13 14.08 4.66
C PRO A 69 -5.68 14.63 5.98
N ALA A 70 -5.69 13.79 7.02
CA ALA A 70 -5.91 14.24 8.39
C ALA A 70 -4.54 14.41 9.06
N PHE A 71 -4.24 15.63 9.51
CA PHE A 71 -3.04 15.92 10.28
C PHE A 71 -3.45 16.08 11.74
N ASP A 72 -3.12 15.11 12.59
CA ASP A 72 -3.11 15.34 14.04
C ASP A 72 -1.83 16.11 14.38
N PHE A 73 -1.97 17.33 14.91
CA PHE A 73 -0.88 18.12 15.48
C PHE A 73 -0.78 17.90 16.98
#